data_AF-A0A133UPX3-F1
#
_entry.id   AF-A0A133UPX3-F1
#
_cell.length_a   1.000
_cell.length_b   1.000
_cell.length_c   1.000
_cell.angle_alpha   90.00
_cell.angle_beta   90.00
_cell.angle_gamma   90.00
#
_symmetry.space_group_name_H-M   'P 1'
#
loop_
_entity.id
_entity.type
_entity.pdbx_description
1 polymer ?
#
loop_
_entity_poly.entity_id
_entity_poly.type
_entity_poly.pdbx_seq_one_letter_code
_entity_poly.pdbx_strand_id
1 'polypeptide(L)'
;MKVLEIEPKLCTRCYSCEVYCSLNSLNVVKPSKSQVQVAESGKHTFIPIICRHCEEPRCKEACPANAIRFEKCESMRRVKIDEEKCDGCNICVKACPIDAIQIDENGEPMKCDLCNGDPECVKFCETGAIKITDAEQASSITDREGILKCLGEE
;
A
#
# COMPACT_ATOMS: atom_id res chain seq x y z
N MET A 1 14.92 3.18 -10.58
CA MET A 1 13.50 2.78 -10.52
C MET A 1 12.94 3.36 -9.25
N LYS A 2 11.82 4.07 -9.29
CA LYS A 2 11.24 4.71 -8.11
C LYS A 2 10.27 3.77 -7.39
N VAL A 3 10.21 3.88 -6.07
CA VAL A 3 9.32 3.11 -5.18
C VAL A 3 8.71 4.02 -4.11
N LEU A 4 7.59 3.61 -3.55
CA LEU A 4 7.11 4.20 -2.31
C LEU A 4 8.05 3.80 -1.17
N GLU A 5 8.31 4.69 -0.24
CA GLU A 5 9.04 4.46 1.01
C GLU A 5 8.19 4.95 2.18
N ILE A 6 8.09 4.11 3.22
CA ILE A 6 7.40 4.46 4.47
C ILE A 6 8.46 4.66 5.54
N GLU A 7 8.40 5.80 6.23
CA GLU A 7 9.19 6.08 7.42
C GLU A 7 8.24 6.24 8.62
N PRO A 8 7.99 5.15 9.39
CA PRO A 8 7.03 5.16 10.48
C PRO A 8 7.32 6.20 11.56
N LYS A 9 8.61 6.52 11.80
CA LYS A 9 9.01 7.48 12.84
C LYS A 9 8.53 8.91 12.57
N LEU A 10 8.20 9.22 11.31
CA LEU A 10 7.68 10.52 10.90
C LEU A 10 6.14 10.53 10.85
N CYS A 11 5.47 9.40 11.06
CA CYS A 11 4.02 9.35 11.01
C CYS A 11 3.40 9.92 12.29
N THR A 12 2.60 10.97 12.16
CA THR A 12 1.87 11.60 13.28
C THR A 12 0.42 11.14 13.40
N ARG A 13 0.00 10.17 12.56
CA ARG A 13 -1.40 9.72 12.45
C ARG A 13 -2.39 10.88 12.23
N CYS A 14 -2.07 11.76 11.29
CA CYS A 14 -2.97 12.84 10.87
C CYS A 14 -4.13 12.39 9.96
N TYR A 15 -4.09 11.15 9.46
CA TYR A 15 -5.05 10.55 8.52
C TYR A 15 -5.20 11.23 7.15
N SER A 16 -4.37 12.24 6.81
CA SER A 16 -4.42 12.90 5.49
C SER A 16 -4.28 11.88 4.35
N CYS A 17 -3.32 10.95 4.45
CA CYS A 17 -3.13 9.93 3.42
C CYS A 17 -4.37 9.05 3.19
N GLU A 18 -5.14 8.75 4.25
CA GLU A 18 -6.36 7.94 4.13
C GLU A 18 -7.52 8.74 3.54
N VAL A 19 -7.70 9.97 4.02
CA VAL A 19 -8.73 10.89 3.52
C VAL A 19 -8.55 11.14 2.02
N TYR A 20 -7.35 11.54 1.60
CA TYR A 20 -7.09 11.85 0.20
C TYR A 20 -7.06 10.60 -0.69
N CYS A 21 -6.68 9.44 -0.16
CA CYS A 21 -6.76 8.19 -0.91
C CYS A 21 -8.21 7.78 -1.18
N SER A 22 -9.08 7.77 -0.17
CA SER A 22 -10.51 7.45 -0.36
C SER A 22 -11.21 8.46 -1.27
N LEU A 23 -10.85 9.74 -1.15
CA LEU A 23 -11.37 10.79 -2.03
C LEU A 23 -10.93 10.58 -3.48
N ASN A 24 -9.66 10.27 -3.72
CA ASN A 24 -9.15 10.09 -5.07
C ASN A 24 -9.63 8.78 -5.73
N SER A 25 -9.63 7.68 -4.99
CA SER A 25 -9.94 6.34 -5.54
C SER A 25 -11.43 6.08 -5.68
N LEU A 26 -12.25 6.60 -4.76
CA LEU A 26 -13.67 6.27 -4.65
C LEU A 26 -14.58 7.50 -4.68
N ASN A 27 -14.02 8.71 -4.75
CA ASN A 27 -14.77 9.97 -4.69
C ASN A 27 -15.61 10.13 -3.40
N VAL A 28 -15.11 9.58 -2.29
CA VAL A 28 -15.76 9.66 -0.97
C VAL A 28 -14.75 10.05 0.11
N VAL A 29 -15.19 10.83 1.09
CA VAL A 29 -14.37 11.15 2.27
C VAL A 29 -14.63 10.10 3.35
N LYS A 30 -14.00 8.93 3.23
CA LYS A 30 -14.17 7.82 4.17
C LYS A 30 -12.83 7.09 4.37
N PRO A 31 -12.04 7.47 5.39
CA PRO A 31 -10.72 6.88 5.66
C PRO A 31 -10.72 5.34 5.74
N SER A 32 -11.80 4.73 6.26
CA SER A 32 -11.93 3.27 6.31
C SER A 32 -12.08 2.58 4.95
N LYS A 33 -12.34 3.32 3.87
CA LYS A 33 -12.33 2.84 2.48
C LYS A 33 -11.03 3.19 1.73
N SER A 34 -10.04 3.72 2.44
CA SER A 34 -8.74 4.06 1.85
C SER A 34 -7.91 2.81 1.56
N GLN A 35 -7.23 2.80 0.42
CA GLN A 35 -6.23 1.78 0.05
C GLN A 35 -4.88 1.96 0.80
N VAL A 36 -4.84 2.92 1.73
CA VAL A 36 -3.78 3.16 2.73
C VAL A 36 -4.43 3.09 4.12
N GLN A 37 -3.81 2.40 5.08
CA GLN A 37 -4.28 2.38 6.47
C GLN A 37 -3.13 2.66 7.43
N VAL A 38 -3.32 3.58 8.35
CA VAL A 38 -2.37 3.85 9.42
C VAL A 38 -2.64 2.88 10.56
N ALA A 39 -1.81 1.84 10.64
CA ALA A 39 -1.82 0.90 11.75
C ALA A 39 -1.11 1.51 12.98
N GLU A 40 -1.50 1.06 14.17
CA GLU A 40 -0.85 1.38 15.43
C GLU A 40 -0.02 0.18 15.90
N SER A 41 1.23 0.42 16.27
CA SER A 41 2.13 -0.56 16.91
C SER A 41 2.59 0.01 18.25
N GLY A 42 2.48 -0.78 19.31
CA GLY A 42 2.85 -0.32 20.65
C GLY A 42 2.06 0.90 21.12
N LYS A 43 2.72 1.84 21.82
CA LYS A 43 2.05 2.98 22.48
C LYS A 43 2.03 4.28 21.67
N HIS A 44 2.98 4.48 20.76
CA HIS A 44 3.15 5.78 20.07
C HIS A 44 3.70 5.64 18.65
N THR A 45 3.61 4.45 18.06
CA THR A 45 4.14 4.21 16.71
C THR A 45 2.99 3.99 15.75
N PHE A 46 3.03 4.72 14.64
CA PHE A 46 2.03 4.66 13.60
C PHE A 46 2.67 4.31 12.27
N ILE A 47 2.09 3.35 11.57
CA ILE A 47 2.68 2.79 10.36
C ILE A 47 1.66 2.89 9.23
N PRO A 48 1.89 3.75 8.22
CA PRO A 48 1.12 3.72 6.99
C PRO A 48 1.34 2.41 6.23
N ILE A 49 0.33 1.55 6.20
CA ILE A 49 0.28 0.31 5.43
C ILE A 49 -0.33 0.63 4.05
N ILE A 50 0.47 0.47 3.00
CA ILE A 50 0.10 0.68 1.60
C ILE A 50 0.81 -0.34 0.71
N CYS A 51 0.22 -0.67 -0.43
CA CYS A 51 0.85 -1.56 -1.40
C CYS A 51 2.22 -1.00 -1.81
N ARG A 52 3.27 -1.81 -1.64
CA ARG A 52 4.65 -1.44 -2.03
C ARG A 52 4.92 -1.64 -3.52
N HIS A 53 3.94 -2.19 -4.24
CA HIS A 53 4.03 -2.60 -5.63
C HIS A 53 5.26 -3.49 -5.95
N CYS A 54 5.72 -4.33 -5.00
CA CYS A 54 6.64 -5.49 -5.10
C CYS A 54 7.93 -5.30 -5.95
N GLU A 55 8.77 -6.33 -6.09
CA GLU A 55 9.41 -6.69 -7.38
C GLU A 55 8.95 -8.11 -7.78
N GLU A 56 8.82 -8.94 -6.76
CA GLU A 56 8.25 -10.28 -6.84
C GLU A 56 6.94 -10.29 -6.02
N PRO A 57 5.81 -9.89 -6.61
CA PRO A 57 4.54 -9.80 -5.90
C PRO A 57 3.95 -11.19 -5.66
N ARG A 58 4.07 -11.68 -4.43
CA ARG A 58 3.41 -12.92 -3.97
C ARG A 58 1.91 -12.93 -4.24
N CYS A 59 1.26 -11.77 -4.17
CA CYS A 59 -0.17 -11.64 -4.50
C CYS A 59 -0.49 -11.98 -5.96
N LYS A 60 0.43 -11.72 -6.90
CA LYS A 60 0.29 -12.12 -8.29
C LYS A 60 0.45 -13.62 -8.46
N GLU A 61 1.48 -14.20 -7.86
CA GLU A 61 1.77 -15.64 -7.93
C GLU A 61 0.64 -16.48 -7.33
N ALA A 62 0.02 -15.98 -6.26
CA ALA A 62 -1.08 -16.65 -5.59
C ALA A 62 -2.44 -16.50 -6.30
N CYS A 63 -2.56 -15.66 -7.34
CA CYS A 63 -3.84 -15.38 -7.98
C CYS A 63 -4.20 -16.47 -9.01
N PRO A 64 -5.21 -17.33 -8.75
CA PRO A 64 -5.56 -18.42 -9.66
C PRO A 64 -6.14 -17.92 -10.98
N ALA A 65 -6.89 -16.82 -10.95
CA ALA A 65 -7.49 -16.19 -12.12
C ALA A 65 -6.48 -15.40 -12.98
N ASN A 66 -5.22 -15.28 -12.55
CA ASN A 66 -4.21 -14.41 -13.18
C ASN A 66 -4.71 -12.95 -13.36
N ALA A 67 -5.58 -12.47 -12.46
CA ALA A 67 -6.15 -11.14 -12.49
C ALA A 67 -5.15 -10.05 -12.06
N ILE A 68 -4.05 -10.40 -11.40
CA ILE A 68 -3.03 -9.44 -10.97
C ILE A 68 -1.93 -9.33 -12.02
N ARG A 69 -1.71 -8.12 -12.54
CA ARG A 69 -0.72 -7.87 -13.61
C ARG A 69 0.25 -6.75 -13.28
N PHE A 70 1.40 -6.81 -13.95
CA PHE A 70 2.34 -5.70 -14.00
C PHE A 70 1.91 -4.71 -15.07
N GLU A 71 1.98 -3.44 -14.71
CA GLU A 71 1.89 -2.33 -15.64
C GLU A 71 3.14 -1.47 -15.50
N LYS A 72 3.68 -1.06 -16.65
CA LYS A 72 4.75 -0.07 -16.69
C LYS A 72 4.10 1.30 -16.52
N CYS A 73 4.45 2.01 -15.46
CA CYS A 73 4.08 3.41 -15.25
C CYS A 73 5.37 4.21 -15.24
N GLU A 74 5.64 5.01 -16.27
CA GLU A 74 6.83 5.88 -16.37
C GLU A 74 8.12 5.32 -15.73
N SER A 75 8.41 5.73 -14.49
CA SER A 75 9.60 5.43 -13.69
C SER A 75 9.34 4.55 -12.46
N MET A 76 8.10 4.06 -12.29
CA MET A 76 7.65 3.23 -11.18
C MET A 76 7.03 1.93 -11.69
N ARG A 77 7.02 0.95 -10.80
CA ARG A 77 6.41 -0.34 -11.07
C ARG A 77 5.02 -0.38 -10.47
N ARG A 78 4.02 -0.78 -11.27
CA ARG A 78 2.66 -0.93 -10.78
C ARG A 78 2.22 -2.38 -10.88
N VAL A 79 1.86 -2.95 -9.74
CA VAL A 79 1.05 -4.17 -9.64
C VAL A 79 -0.41 -3.73 -9.56
N LYS A 80 -1.31 -4.22 -10.41
CA LYS A 80 -2.75 -3.84 -10.44
C LYS A 80 -3.64 -5.09 -10.53
N ILE A 81 -4.83 -5.03 -9.91
CA ILE A 81 -5.90 -6.03 -10.09
C ILE A 81 -6.71 -5.63 -11.33
N ASP A 82 -6.89 -6.59 -12.22
CA ASP A 82 -7.81 -6.53 -13.35
C ASP A 82 -9.20 -6.95 -12.85
N GLU A 83 -10.07 -5.98 -12.61
CA GLU A 83 -11.40 -6.18 -12.03
C GLU A 83 -12.28 -7.08 -12.92
N GLU A 84 -12.11 -7.02 -14.25
CA GLU A 84 -12.87 -7.87 -15.18
C GLU A 84 -12.51 -9.37 -15.09
N LYS A 85 -11.30 -9.67 -14.60
CA LYS A 85 -10.81 -11.05 -14.42
C LYS A 85 -10.89 -11.53 -12.98
N CYS A 86 -11.05 -10.63 -12.03
CA CYS A 86 -11.08 -10.95 -10.62
C CYS A 86 -12.38 -11.70 -10.31
N ASP A 87 -12.28 -12.82 -9.59
CA ASP A 87 -13.42 -13.63 -9.15
C ASP A 87 -13.74 -13.43 -7.66
N GLY A 88 -13.06 -12.49 -6.99
CA GLY A 88 -13.28 -12.20 -5.58
C GLY A 88 -12.78 -13.30 -4.61
N CYS A 89 -11.93 -14.23 -5.04
CA CYS A 89 -11.49 -15.34 -4.18
C CYS A 89 -10.64 -14.95 -2.95
N ASN A 90 -10.16 -13.69 -2.88
CA ASN A 90 -9.41 -13.11 -1.75
C ASN A 90 -8.11 -13.84 -1.34
N ILE A 91 -7.60 -14.75 -2.18
CA ILE A 91 -6.32 -15.43 -1.91
C ILE A 91 -5.15 -14.42 -1.87
N CYS A 92 -5.20 -13.40 -2.73
CA CYS A 92 -4.18 -12.35 -2.79
C CYS A 92 -4.06 -11.56 -1.47
N VAL A 93 -5.16 -11.41 -0.72
CA VAL A 93 -5.19 -10.72 0.59
C VAL A 93 -4.24 -11.41 1.56
N LYS A 94 -4.38 -12.74 1.73
CA LYS A 94 -3.53 -13.54 2.61
C LYS A 94 -2.09 -13.68 2.11
N ALA A 95 -1.88 -13.59 0.80
CA ALA A 95 -0.56 -13.68 0.20
C ALA A 95 0.29 -12.41 0.40
N CYS A 96 -0.32 -11.28 0.77
CA CYS A 96 0.39 -10.03 0.99
C CYS A 96 1.14 -10.07 2.35
N PRO A 97 2.48 -9.99 2.38
CA PRO A 97 3.24 -10.12 3.63
C PRO A 97 3.09 -8.94 4.60
N ILE A 98 2.47 -7.85 4.15
CA ILE A 98 2.27 -6.62 4.91
C ILE A 98 0.78 -6.24 5.02
N ASP A 99 -0.13 -7.15 4.66
CA ASP A 99 -1.58 -6.93 4.79
C ASP A 99 -2.10 -5.67 4.07
N ALA A 100 -1.46 -5.27 2.95
CA ALA A 100 -1.79 -4.04 2.22
C ALA A 100 -2.92 -4.18 1.19
N ILE A 101 -3.54 -5.35 1.08
CA ILE A 101 -4.70 -5.62 0.23
C ILE A 101 -5.89 -5.80 1.17
N GLN A 102 -6.95 -5.03 0.96
CA GLN A 102 -8.16 -5.07 1.76
C GLN A 102 -9.29 -5.73 0.98
N ILE A 103 -10.42 -5.94 1.66
CA ILE A 103 -11.67 -6.40 1.06
C ILE A 103 -12.66 -5.24 1.15
N ASP A 104 -13.27 -4.90 0.03
CA ASP A 104 -14.27 -3.84 -0.03
C ASP A 104 -15.66 -4.29 0.47
N GLU A 105 -16.66 -3.43 0.33
CA GLU A 105 -18.03 -3.74 0.76
C GLU A 105 -18.75 -4.78 -0.11
N ASN A 106 -18.25 -5.04 -1.32
CA ASN A 106 -18.77 -6.06 -2.23
C ASN A 106 -18.09 -7.42 -2.02
N GLY A 107 -17.10 -7.49 -1.12
CA GLY A 107 -16.31 -8.70 -0.88
C GLY A 107 -15.14 -8.87 -1.85
N GLU A 108 -14.82 -7.84 -2.63
CA GLU A 108 -13.78 -7.85 -3.65
C GLU A 108 -12.45 -7.31 -3.10
N PRO A 109 -11.30 -7.86 -3.55
CA PRO A 109 -10.01 -7.40 -3.09
C PRO A 109 -9.69 -6.02 -3.67
N MET A 110 -9.43 -5.05 -2.79
CA MET A 110 -9.03 -3.68 -3.13
C MET A 110 -7.59 -3.41 -2.69
N LYS A 111 -6.82 -2.71 -3.51
CA LYS A 111 -5.44 -2.32 -3.19
C LYS A 111 -5.02 -1.07 -3.93
N CYS A 112 -3.99 -0.40 -3.41
CA CYS A 112 -3.42 0.80 -4.01
C CYS A 112 -3.04 0.55 -5.49
N ASP A 113 -3.46 1.47 -6.36
CA ASP A 113 -3.16 1.51 -7.80
C ASP A 113 -2.05 2.53 -8.14
N LEU A 114 -1.37 3.04 -7.12
CA LEU A 114 -0.36 4.10 -7.18
C LEU A 114 -0.90 5.44 -7.69
N CYS A 115 -2.22 5.69 -7.65
CA CYS A 115 -2.85 6.88 -8.24
C CYS A 115 -2.35 7.15 -9.67
N ASN A 116 -2.18 6.08 -10.46
CA ASN A 116 -1.63 6.14 -11.81
C ASN A 116 -0.23 6.77 -11.97
N GLY A 117 0.58 6.73 -10.91
CA GLY A 117 1.95 7.26 -10.88
C GLY A 117 2.09 8.59 -10.15
N ASP A 118 0.97 9.19 -9.71
CA ASP A 118 0.96 10.47 -9.00
C ASP A 118 0.25 10.35 -7.63
N PRO A 119 0.88 9.70 -6.64
CA PRO A 119 0.23 9.30 -5.38
C PRO A 119 -0.17 10.49 -4.48
N GLU A 120 -1.47 10.67 -4.29
CA GLU A 120 -2.04 11.69 -3.39
C GLU A 120 -1.56 11.55 -1.94
N CYS A 121 -1.39 10.32 -1.47
CA CYS A 121 -0.89 10.04 -0.12
C CYS A 121 0.53 10.58 0.13
N VAL A 122 1.34 10.75 -0.93
CA VAL A 122 2.68 11.36 -0.85
C VAL A 122 2.55 12.88 -0.84
N LYS A 123 1.71 13.46 -1.71
CA LYS A 123 1.50 14.91 -1.82
C LYS A 123 1.03 15.55 -0.52
N PHE A 124 0.14 14.86 0.18
CA PHE A 124 -0.48 15.35 1.42
C PHE A 124 0.20 14.85 2.70
N CYS A 125 1.32 14.13 2.60
CA CYS A 125 2.12 13.75 3.76
C CYS A 125 3.15 14.82 4.10
N GLU A 126 2.73 15.83 4.87
CA GLU A 126 3.60 16.95 5.25
C GLU A 126 4.84 16.53 6.05
N THR A 127 4.74 15.43 6.81
CA THR A 127 5.85 14.93 7.63
C THR A 127 6.87 14.12 6.85
N GLY A 128 6.57 13.73 5.60
CA GLY A 128 7.42 12.86 4.79
C GLY A 128 7.44 11.39 5.22
N ALA A 129 6.47 10.96 6.04
CA ALA A 129 6.30 9.55 6.42
C ALA A 129 5.99 8.63 5.23
N ILE A 130 5.40 9.17 4.16
CA ILE A 130 5.19 8.49 2.88
C ILE A 130 5.87 9.33 1.81
N LYS A 131 6.84 8.75 1.09
CA LYS A 131 7.57 9.44 0.03
C LYS A 131 7.87 8.53 -1.15
N ILE A 132 8.20 9.14 -2.29
CA ILE A 132 8.79 8.42 -3.41
C ILE A 132 10.31 8.55 -3.31
N THR A 133 11.01 7.43 -3.43
CA THR A 133 12.48 7.36 -3.44
C THR A 133 12.96 6.45 -4.55
N ASP A 134 14.25 6.47 -4.83
CA ASP A 134 14.88 5.47 -5.70
C ASP A 134 14.99 4.12 -4.97
N ALA A 135 14.73 3.02 -5.67
CA ALA A 135 14.77 1.67 -5.12
C ALA A 135 16.10 1.33 -4.45
N GLU A 136 17.21 1.88 -4.95
CA GLU A 136 18.55 1.71 -4.37
C GLU A 136 18.73 2.42 -3.02
N GLN A 137 17.92 3.45 -2.76
CA GLN A 137 17.96 4.27 -1.54
C GLN A 137 16.84 3.91 -0.55
N ALA A 138 15.86 3.12 -0.99
CA ALA A 138 14.76 2.69 -0.13
C ALA A 138 15.28 1.77 0.97
N SER A 139 14.89 2.05 2.21
CA SER A 139 15.11 1.15 3.34
C SER A 139 14.53 -0.24 3.05
N SER A 140 15.23 -1.28 3.50
CA SER A 140 14.92 -2.70 3.23
C SER A 140 13.65 -3.23 3.92
N ILE A 141 12.75 -2.34 4.34
CA ILE A 141 11.51 -2.71 5.03
C ILE A 141 10.51 -3.22 4.00
N THR A 142 10.55 -4.54 3.77
CA THR A 142 9.74 -5.22 2.76
C THR A 142 8.64 -6.11 3.34
N ASP A 143 8.66 -6.36 4.64
CA ASP A 143 7.75 -7.25 5.34
C ASP A 143 7.44 -6.75 6.77
N ARG A 144 6.47 -7.41 7.40
CA ARG A 144 5.99 -7.08 8.74
C ARG A 144 7.07 -7.21 9.82
N GLU A 145 7.98 -8.17 9.69
CA GLU A 145 9.10 -8.35 10.63
C GLU A 145 10.11 -7.20 10.52
N GLY A 146 10.42 -6.75 9.30
CA GLY A 146 11.24 -5.58 9.05
C GLY A 146 10.61 -4.31 9.61
N ILE A 147 9.28 -4.19 9.54
CA ILE A 147 8.54 -3.08 10.18
C ILE A 147 8.74 -3.15 11.70
N LEU A 148 8.46 -4.29 12.34
CA LEU A 148 8.59 -4.45 13.81
C LEU A 148 10.02 -4.22 14.30
N LYS A 149 11.03 -4.73 13.57
CA LYS A 149 12.44 -4.54 13.89
C LYS A 149 12.88 -3.09 13.81
N CYS A 150 12.38 -2.32 12.84
CA CYS A 150 12.64 -0.89 12.75
C CYS A 150 12.04 -0.07 13.91
N LEU A 151 11.06 -0.64 14.61
CA LEU A 151 10.35 -0.03 15.72
C LEU A 151 10.93 -0.42 17.09
N GLY A 152 11.92 -1.33 17.12
CA GLY A 152 12.55 -1.78 18.36
C GLY A 152 11.64 -2.68 19.21
N GLU A 153 10.62 -3.29 18.59
CA GLU A 153 9.70 -4.22 19.22
C GLU A 153 10.18 -5.65 18.91
N GLU A 154 11.18 -6.13 19.68
CA GLU A 154 11.63 -7.54 19.70
C GLU A 154 10.78 -8.38 20.67
#